data_AF-A0A2N6AAF2-F1
#
_entry.id   AF-A0A2N6AAF2-F1
#
_cell.length_a   1.000
_cell.length_b   1.000
_cell.length_c   1.000
_cell.angle_alpha   90.00
_cell.angle_beta   90.00
_cell.angle_gamma   90.00
#
_symmetry.space_group_name_H-M   'P 1'
#
loop_
_entity.id
_entity.type
_entity.pdbx_description
1 polymer ?
#
loop_
_entity_poly.entity_id
_entity_poly.type
_entity_poly.pdbx_seq_one_letter_code
_entity_poly.pdbx_strand_id
1 'polypeptide(L)'
;MEKKNTSLLSALFAYLRNPRHDIKTSKQSIRSKFTDVLQYWSLGLVLAFLFGLFISYALLKTQHGEVDNYLEDFFLDGSVLIVVFLVFFFGPIIEEMTFRLVLRYSPINFSFFLLFVFLLFSQSDNIVGRFIQENFIILERSMGWYLFLFVAFVLFCLIGIAMAQAIKSSKFSIVLEYIFENYFVYIFYSLACIFAFLHIFNYYNLDNFWLLMPVLVAPQFVIGLILSYIRMRYGITWSIFYHILHNSLISIPVLVFSAISEQGNEIMDNSENFQISDLPTDDARIMMWGTYFSIFVFILIILSFISLIRDHKKHKTLDKI
;
A
#
# COMPACT_ATOMS: atom_id res chain seq x y z
N MET A 1 -9.45 29.92 7.52
CA MET A 1 -8.85 29.01 6.52
C MET A 1 -7.46 29.52 6.20
N GLU A 2 -6.42 28.78 6.54
CA GLU A 2 -5.03 29.11 6.15
C GLU A 2 -4.96 29.04 4.62
N LYS A 3 -4.65 30.16 3.94
CA LYS A 3 -4.50 30.18 2.48
C LYS A 3 -3.33 29.27 2.11
N LYS A 4 -3.58 28.25 1.29
CA LYS A 4 -2.50 27.47 0.65
C LYS A 4 -1.76 28.42 -0.29
N ASN A 5 -0.50 28.71 0.01
CA ASN A 5 0.36 29.51 -0.89
C ASN A 5 0.92 28.68 -2.05
N THR A 6 0.73 27.36 -2.04
CA THR A 6 1.22 26.43 -3.07
C THR A 6 0.16 25.37 -3.37
N SER A 7 0.10 24.94 -4.63
CA SER A 7 -0.79 23.85 -5.04
C SER A 7 -0.38 22.52 -4.41
N LEU A 8 -1.30 21.56 -4.35
CA LEU A 8 -1.01 20.21 -3.85
C LEU A 8 0.11 19.52 -4.61
N LEU A 9 0.01 19.51 -5.94
CA LEU A 9 1.01 18.88 -6.79
C LEU A 9 2.40 19.50 -6.62
N SER A 10 2.48 20.84 -6.55
CA SER A 10 3.74 21.55 -6.29
C SER A 10 4.28 21.23 -4.90
N ALA A 11 3.43 21.16 -3.89
CA ALA A 11 3.83 20.84 -2.52
C ALA A 11 4.38 19.41 -2.40
N LEU A 12 3.75 18.44 -3.07
CA LEU A 12 4.25 17.07 -3.17
C LEU A 12 5.60 17.03 -3.87
N PHE A 13 5.71 17.57 -5.09
CA PHE A 13 6.97 17.54 -5.84
C PHE A 13 8.11 18.30 -5.15
N ALA A 14 7.82 19.44 -4.52
CA ALA A 14 8.81 20.18 -3.75
C ALA A 14 9.32 19.36 -2.57
N TYR A 15 8.43 18.64 -1.87
CA TYR A 15 8.84 17.75 -0.79
C TYR A 15 9.60 16.53 -1.29
N LEU A 16 9.13 15.88 -2.36
CA LEU A 16 9.81 14.74 -2.97
C LEU A 16 11.14 15.09 -3.64
N ARG A 17 11.49 16.37 -3.78
CA ARG A 17 12.82 16.81 -4.25
C ARG A 17 13.82 16.93 -3.09
N ASN A 18 13.34 17.34 -1.93
CA ASN A 18 14.16 17.51 -0.73
C ASN A 18 13.29 17.24 0.51
N PRO A 19 13.05 15.96 0.87
CA PRO A 19 12.18 15.62 1.98
C PRO A 19 12.82 16.08 3.29
N ARG A 20 12.01 16.71 4.15
CA ARG A 20 12.46 17.20 5.46
C ARG A 20 11.77 16.48 6.60
N HIS A 21 12.53 16.09 7.62
CA HIS A 21 12.03 15.43 8.83
C HIS A 21 11.15 16.35 9.68
N ASP A 22 11.54 17.62 9.77
CA ASP A 22 10.95 18.65 10.65
C ASP A 22 9.62 19.24 10.12
N ILE A 23 9.06 18.71 9.03
CA ILE A 23 7.81 19.22 8.46
C ILE A 23 6.67 19.12 9.47
N LYS A 24 5.91 20.21 9.64
CA LYS A 24 4.75 20.24 10.54
C LYS A 24 3.56 19.53 9.90
N THR A 25 2.88 18.72 10.72
CA THR A 25 1.60 18.11 10.37
C THR A 25 0.57 19.19 10.05
N SER A 26 -0.22 18.96 9.00
CA SER A 26 -1.30 19.83 8.57
C SER A 26 -2.34 20.01 9.69
N LYS A 27 -2.65 21.27 10.02
CA LYS A 27 -3.70 21.67 10.97
C LYS A 27 -5.07 21.86 10.31
N GLN A 28 -5.20 21.51 9.03
CA GLN A 28 -6.46 21.60 8.31
C GLN A 28 -7.55 20.70 8.93
N SER A 29 -8.81 21.00 8.61
CA SER A 29 -9.95 20.18 9.02
C SER A 29 -9.88 18.78 8.38
N ILE A 30 -10.53 17.79 9.01
CA ILE A 30 -10.64 16.42 8.49
C ILE A 30 -11.16 16.41 7.04
N ARG A 31 -12.18 17.22 6.73
CA ARG A 31 -12.74 17.33 5.38
C ARG A 31 -11.71 17.79 4.34
N SER A 32 -10.90 18.80 4.69
CA SER A 32 -9.83 19.28 3.79
C SER A 32 -8.73 18.24 3.61
N LYS A 33 -8.32 17.56 4.69
CA LYS A 33 -7.35 16.45 4.61
C LYS A 33 -7.86 15.31 3.75
N PHE A 34 -9.13 14.93 3.92
CA PHE A 34 -9.78 13.91 3.12
C PHE A 34 -9.76 14.25 1.63
N THR A 35 -10.08 15.50 1.29
CA THR A 35 -10.05 15.97 -0.11
C THR A 35 -8.64 15.93 -0.68
N ASP A 36 -7.66 16.46 0.06
CA ASP A 36 -6.24 16.43 -0.35
C ASP A 36 -5.75 14.99 -0.58
N VAL A 37 -6.07 14.07 0.34
CA VAL A 37 -5.66 12.67 0.26
C VAL A 37 -6.33 11.96 -0.91
N LEU A 38 -7.62 12.20 -1.19
CA LEU A 38 -8.29 11.67 -2.38
C LEU A 38 -7.69 12.19 -3.69
N GLN A 39 -7.19 13.42 -3.71
CA GLN A 39 -6.49 13.97 -4.87
C GLN A 39 -5.14 13.30 -5.07
N TYR A 40 -4.34 13.14 -4.01
CA TYR A 40 -3.10 12.36 -4.09
C TYR A 40 -3.34 10.89 -4.44
N TRP A 41 -4.45 10.32 -3.99
CA TRP A 41 -4.84 8.95 -4.31
C TRP A 41 -5.17 8.79 -5.80
N SER A 42 -5.93 9.72 -6.38
CA SER A 42 -6.18 9.74 -7.82
C SER A 42 -4.90 9.90 -8.64
N LEU A 43 -3.94 10.71 -8.17
CA LEU A 43 -2.63 10.83 -8.79
C LEU A 43 -1.88 9.50 -8.76
N GLY A 44 -1.84 8.83 -7.61
CA GLY A 44 -1.19 7.53 -7.47
C GLY A 44 -1.77 6.48 -8.41
N LEU A 45 -3.10 6.41 -8.53
CA LEU A 45 -3.75 5.50 -9.46
C LEU A 45 -3.48 5.81 -10.94
N VAL A 46 -3.52 7.08 -11.32
CA VAL A 46 -3.18 7.48 -12.70
C VAL A 46 -1.74 7.08 -13.02
N LEU A 47 -0.80 7.30 -12.09
CA LEU A 47 0.60 6.91 -12.27
C LEU A 47 0.75 5.39 -12.35
N ALA A 48 0.11 4.64 -11.43
CA ALA A 48 0.14 3.18 -11.42
C ALA A 48 -0.43 2.60 -12.74
N PHE A 49 -1.54 3.15 -13.24
CA PHE A 49 -2.11 2.76 -14.53
C PHE A 49 -1.14 3.02 -15.69
N LEU A 50 -0.48 4.19 -15.73
CA LEU A 50 0.51 4.51 -16.77
C LEU A 50 1.72 3.57 -16.72
N PHE A 51 2.19 3.20 -15.53
CA PHE A 51 3.24 2.18 -15.37
C PHE A 51 2.74 0.80 -15.82
N GLY A 52 1.51 0.42 -15.48
CA GLY A 52 0.88 -0.81 -15.95
C GLY A 52 0.86 -0.89 -17.48
N LEU A 53 0.41 0.15 -18.17
CA LEU A 53 0.44 0.23 -19.64
C LEU A 53 1.87 0.09 -20.20
N PHE A 54 2.84 0.73 -19.56
CA PHE A 54 4.24 0.63 -19.96
C PHE A 54 4.80 -0.79 -19.77
N ILE A 55 4.49 -1.44 -18.65
CA ILE A 55 4.86 -2.82 -18.35
C ILE A 55 4.24 -3.76 -19.38
N SER A 56 2.92 -3.67 -19.62
CA SER A 56 2.24 -4.49 -20.63
C SER A 56 2.84 -4.32 -22.02
N TYR A 57 3.16 -3.08 -22.42
CA TYR A 57 3.84 -2.82 -23.69
C TYR A 57 5.25 -3.46 -23.74
N ALA A 58 6.02 -3.37 -22.65
CA ALA A 58 7.35 -3.97 -22.58
C ALA A 58 7.30 -5.50 -22.69
N LEU A 59 6.37 -6.16 -21.97
CA LEU A 59 6.15 -7.60 -22.01
C LEU A 59 5.80 -8.09 -23.42
N LEU A 60 4.86 -7.40 -24.09
CA LEU A 60 4.49 -7.70 -25.49
C LEU A 60 5.68 -7.62 -26.45
N LYS A 61 6.67 -6.75 -26.17
CA LYS A 61 7.86 -6.58 -27.03
C LYS A 61 8.95 -7.61 -26.75
N THR A 62 9.04 -8.12 -25.53
CA THR A 62 10.06 -9.09 -25.18
C THR A 62 9.67 -10.52 -25.57
N GLN A 63 8.45 -10.75 -26.12
CA GLN A 63 7.86 -12.09 -26.36
C GLN A 63 7.80 -12.94 -25.08
N HIS A 64 7.88 -12.29 -23.93
CA HIS A 64 7.64 -12.98 -22.67
C HIS A 64 6.12 -12.99 -22.46
N GLY A 65 5.61 -14.09 -21.90
CA GLY A 65 4.21 -14.20 -21.53
C GLY A 65 3.84 -13.25 -20.38
N GLU A 66 2.66 -13.48 -19.80
CA GLU A 66 2.25 -12.78 -18.59
C GLU A 66 3.17 -13.13 -17.40
N VAL A 67 3.23 -12.24 -16.42
CA VAL A 67 4.01 -12.45 -15.20
C VAL A 67 3.05 -12.95 -14.14
N ASP A 68 3.28 -14.17 -13.67
CA ASP A 68 2.42 -14.79 -12.68
C ASP A 68 2.47 -14.02 -11.34
N ASN A 69 1.32 -13.96 -10.66
CA ASN A 69 1.17 -13.18 -9.43
C ASN A 69 0.48 -13.99 -8.32
N TYR A 70 1.18 -14.17 -7.20
CA TYR A 70 0.64 -14.90 -6.05
C TYR A 70 -0.61 -14.29 -5.44
N LEU A 71 -0.80 -12.96 -5.55
CA LEU A 71 -2.02 -12.34 -5.07
C LEU A 71 -3.21 -12.78 -5.90
N GLU A 72 -3.07 -12.83 -7.23
CA GLU A 72 -4.12 -13.28 -8.13
C GLU A 72 -4.54 -14.72 -7.81
N ASP A 73 -3.57 -15.64 -7.69
CA ASP A 73 -3.83 -17.02 -7.27
C ASP A 73 -4.53 -17.07 -5.91
N PHE A 74 -4.09 -16.24 -4.95
CA PHE A 74 -4.71 -16.14 -3.62
C PHE A 74 -6.14 -15.60 -3.65
N PHE A 75 -6.47 -14.71 -4.59
CA PHE A 75 -7.84 -14.22 -4.79
C PHE A 75 -8.75 -15.30 -5.38
N LEU A 76 -8.23 -16.14 -6.28
CA LEU A 76 -8.99 -17.18 -6.97
C LEU A 76 -9.22 -18.41 -6.10
N ASP A 77 -8.19 -18.85 -5.36
CA ASP A 77 -8.25 -20.07 -4.55
C ASP A 77 -8.70 -19.81 -3.09
N GLY A 78 -8.55 -18.57 -2.62
CA GLY A 78 -8.81 -18.18 -1.25
C GLY A 78 -10.28 -17.84 -0.96
N SER A 79 -10.66 -17.90 0.32
CA SER A 79 -11.95 -17.35 0.74
C SER A 79 -11.97 -15.84 0.53
N VAL A 80 -12.90 -15.34 -0.29
CA VAL A 80 -13.12 -13.89 -0.55
C VAL A 80 -13.09 -13.05 0.74
N LEU A 81 -13.70 -13.54 1.83
CA LEU A 81 -13.71 -12.82 3.11
C LEU A 81 -12.32 -12.69 3.73
N ILE A 82 -11.54 -13.78 3.71
CA ILE A 82 -10.16 -13.80 4.22
C ILE A 82 -9.29 -12.88 3.38
N VAL A 83 -9.44 -12.92 2.06
CA VAL A 83 -8.67 -12.10 1.14
C VAL A 83 -8.98 -10.61 1.35
N VAL A 84 -10.25 -10.23 1.46
CA VAL A 84 -10.66 -8.85 1.77
C VAL A 84 -10.03 -8.42 3.09
N PHE A 85 -10.12 -9.21 4.16
CA PHE A 85 -9.57 -8.82 5.45
C PHE A 85 -8.05 -8.66 5.41
N LEU A 86 -7.34 -9.64 4.84
CA LEU A 86 -5.87 -9.65 4.83
C LEU A 86 -5.29 -8.64 3.84
N VAL A 87 -5.75 -8.63 2.59
CA VAL A 87 -5.15 -7.79 1.54
C VAL A 87 -5.62 -6.34 1.64
N PHE A 88 -6.86 -6.08 2.05
CA PHE A 88 -7.39 -4.69 2.04
C PHE A 88 -7.07 -3.97 3.33
N PHE A 89 -7.06 -4.66 4.46
CA PHE A 89 -6.92 -4.03 5.77
C PHE A 89 -5.60 -4.42 6.43
N PHE A 90 -5.39 -5.71 6.70
CA PHE A 90 -4.28 -6.14 7.54
C PHE A 90 -2.92 -5.82 6.91
N GLY A 91 -2.69 -6.24 5.66
CA GLY A 91 -1.47 -5.98 4.89
C GLY A 91 -1.11 -4.49 4.87
N PRO A 92 -1.99 -3.60 4.35
CA PRO A 92 -1.74 -2.17 4.35
C PRO A 92 -1.44 -1.60 5.73
N ILE A 93 -2.13 -2.02 6.79
CA ILE A 93 -1.85 -1.56 8.15
C ILE A 93 -0.43 -1.96 8.59
N ILE A 94 -0.07 -3.24 8.42
CA ILE A 94 1.26 -3.76 8.79
C ILE A 94 2.35 -3.06 7.98
N GLU A 95 2.16 -2.88 6.68
CA GLU A 95 3.10 -2.20 5.80
C GLU A 95 3.27 -0.71 6.19
N GLU A 96 2.19 0.00 6.51
CA GLU A 96 2.29 1.38 7.00
C GLU A 96 3.01 1.45 8.36
N MET A 97 2.74 0.51 9.27
CA MET A 97 3.45 0.45 10.54
C MET A 97 4.94 0.14 10.35
N THR A 98 5.28 -0.69 9.36
CA THR A 98 6.67 -1.03 9.03
C THR A 98 7.38 0.12 8.33
N PHE A 99 6.83 0.69 7.26
CA PHE A 99 7.61 1.61 6.42
C PHE A 99 7.41 3.08 6.78
N ARG A 100 6.32 3.44 7.46
CA ARG A 100 5.91 4.84 7.65
C ARG A 100 5.89 5.27 9.12
N LEU A 101 5.79 4.35 10.07
CA LEU A 101 5.79 4.71 11.49
C LEU A 101 7.07 5.48 11.86
N VAL A 102 8.23 4.93 11.45
CA VAL A 102 9.57 5.43 11.76
C VAL A 102 9.91 6.77 11.13
N LEU A 103 9.28 7.15 10.01
CA LEU A 103 9.54 8.43 9.32
C LEU A 103 9.37 9.64 10.22
N ARG A 104 8.51 9.55 11.25
CA ARG A 104 8.55 10.48 12.39
C ARG A 104 9.25 9.80 13.55
N TYR A 105 10.55 10.01 13.64
CA TYR A 105 11.35 9.43 14.72
C TYR A 105 10.80 9.80 16.10
N SER A 106 10.69 8.77 16.93
CA SER A 106 10.62 8.83 18.39
C SER A 106 11.08 7.44 18.88
N PRO A 107 11.55 7.30 20.13
CA PRO A 107 11.92 5.99 20.66
C PRO A 107 10.79 4.95 20.54
N ILE A 108 9.53 5.39 20.68
CA ILE A 108 8.34 4.54 20.52
C ILE A 108 8.18 4.13 19.06
N ASN A 109 8.15 5.08 18.12
CA ASN A 109 7.93 4.77 16.70
C ASN A 109 9.05 3.89 16.14
N PHE A 110 10.29 4.12 16.56
CA PHE A 110 11.43 3.32 16.16
C PHE A 110 11.38 1.90 16.75
N SER A 111 10.95 1.74 18.01
CA SER A 111 10.82 0.42 18.63
C SER A 111 9.73 -0.42 17.95
N PHE A 112 8.55 0.15 17.74
CA PHE A 112 7.47 -0.55 17.05
C PHE A 112 7.81 -0.81 15.58
N PHE A 113 8.49 0.12 14.90
CA PHE A 113 9.06 -0.13 13.59
C PHE A 113 9.91 -1.41 13.55
N LEU A 114 10.87 -1.54 14.48
CA LEU A 114 11.72 -2.74 14.54
C LEU A 114 10.90 -4.01 14.82
N LEU A 115 9.88 -3.93 15.66
CA LEU A 115 9.00 -5.08 15.92
C LEU A 115 8.17 -5.47 14.70
N PHE A 116 7.65 -4.52 13.93
CA PHE A 116 6.93 -4.82 12.69
C PHE A 116 7.87 -5.35 11.59
N VAL A 117 9.09 -4.82 11.49
CA VAL A 117 10.13 -5.40 10.64
C VAL A 117 10.42 -6.85 11.05
N PHE A 118 10.62 -7.11 12.34
CA PHE A 118 10.80 -8.47 12.85
C PHE A 118 9.61 -9.39 12.54
N LEU A 119 8.38 -8.89 12.71
CA LEU A 119 7.16 -9.64 12.36
C LEU A 119 7.14 -10.01 10.87
N LEU A 120 7.47 -9.08 9.97
CA LEU A 120 7.57 -9.39 8.54
C LEU A 120 8.65 -10.43 8.24
N PHE A 121 9.85 -10.28 8.83
CA PHE A 121 10.93 -11.25 8.63
C PHE A 121 10.60 -12.63 9.21
N SER A 122 9.82 -12.72 10.29
CA SER A 122 9.39 -14.00 10.86
C SER A 122 8.46 -14.81 9.96
N GLN A 123 7.82 -14.18 8.96
CA GLN A 123 7.00 -14.88 7.96
C GLN A 123 7.82 -15.53 6.85
N SER A 124 9.13 -15.25 6.76
CA SER A 124 9.97 -15.81 5.69
C SER A 124 10.39 -17.25 5.96
N ASP A 125 10.50 -18.08 4.91
CA ASP A 125 10.89 -19.50 4.98
C ASP A 125 12.37 -19.77 5.32
N ASN A 126 13.07 -18.80 5.90
CA ASN A 126 14.43 -19.01 6.37
C ASN A 126 14.46 -19.81 7.69
N ILE A 127 15.65 -20.22 8.13
CA ILE A 127 15.83 -21.04 9.34
C ILE A 127 15.21 -20.36 10.59
N VAL A 128 15.37 -19.05 10.71
CA VAL A 128 14.87 -18.29 11.87
C VAL A 128 13.34 -18.17 11.81
N GLY A 129 12.78 -17.88 10.63
CA GLY A 129 11.34 -17.79 10.42
C GLY A 129 10.64 -19.12 10.68
N ARG A 130 11.14 -20.23 10.11
CA ARG A 130 10.62 -21.58 10.39
C ARG A 130 10.64 -21.92 11.87
N PHE A 131 11.76 -21.64 12.55
CA PHE A 131 11.86 -21.84 13.99
C PHE A 131 10.78 -21.05 14.76
N ILE A 132 10.56 -19.78 14.42
CA ILE A 132 9.53 -18.96 15.07
C ILE A 132 8.12 -19.52 14.80
N GLN A 133 7.83 -19.84 13.54
CA GLN A 133 6.52 -20.34 13.11
C GLN A 133 6.16 -21.67 13.78
N GLU A 134 7.09 -22.63 13.82
CA GLU A 134 6.88 -23.92 14.48
C GLU A 134 6.54 -23.75 15.98
N ASN A 135 7.27 -22.88 16.68
CA ASN A 135 6.99 -22.59 18.09
C ASN A 135 5.64 -21.88 18.28
N PHE A 136 5.28 -20.97 17.37
CA PHE A 136 4.00 -20.26 17.43
C PHE A 136 2.81 -21.22 17.22
N ILE A 137 2.91 -22.16 16.28
CA ILE A 137 1.88 -23.19 16.05
C ILE A 137 1.67 -24.05 17.29
N ILE A 138 2.75 -24.43 17.98
CA ILE A 138 2.66 -25.22 19.23
C ILE A 138 1.93 -24.42 20.32
N LEU A 139 2.30 -23.14 20.50
CA LEU A 139 1.68 -22.25 21.49
C LEU A 139 0.21 -22.00 21.17
N GLU A 140 -0.11 -21.66 19.93
CA GLU A 140 -1.47 -21.46 19.43
C GLU A 140 -2.35 -22.68 19.72
N ARG A 141 -1.88 -23.88 19.37
CA ARG A 141 -2.62 -25.13 19.60
C ARG A 141 -2.86 -25.42 21.07
N SER A 142 -1.93 -25.02 21.95
CA SER A 142 -2.05 -25.23 23.40
C SER A 142 -3.00 -24.25 24.09
N MET A 143 -3.03 -23.00 23.64
CA MET A 143 -3.77 -21.90 24.31
C MET A 143 -5.13 -21.61 23.67
N GLY A 144 -5.33 -22.04 22.42
CA GLY A 144 -6.43 -21.60 21.57
C GLY A 144 -6.19 -20.21 20.97
N TRP A 145 -6.72 -19.98 19.77
CA TRP A 145 -6.37 -18.82 18.94
C TRP A 145 -6.67 -17.46 19.60
N TYR A 146 -7.81 -17.30 20.26
CA TYR A 146 -8.19 -16.04 20.90
C TYR A 146 -7.21 -15.63 22.00
N LEU A 147 -6.86 -16.57 22.88
CA LEU A 147 -5.95 -16.31 24.00
C LEU A 147 -4.52 -16.10 23.48
N PHE A 148 -4.10 -16.89 22.50
CA PHE A 148 -2.81 -16.72 21.83
C PHE A 148 -2.67 -15.31 21.25
N LEU A 149 -3.64 -14.83 20.45
CA LEU A 149 -3.59 -13.49 19.87
C LEU A 149 -3.59 -12.39 20.94
N PHE A 150 -4.38 -12.54 21.99
CA PHE A 150 -4.40 -11.57 23.10
C PHE A 150 -3.03 -11.50 23.80
N VAL A 151 -2.45 -12.65 24.15
CA VAL A 151 -1.13 -12.71 24.81
C VAL A 151 -0.04 -12.19 23.88
N ALA A 152 -0.05 -12.56 22.60
CA ALA A 152 0.89 -12.07 21.60
C ALA A 152 0.81 -10.54 21.46
N PHE A 153 -0.40 -9.98 21.39
CA PHE A 153 -0.61 -8.53 21.32
C PHE A 153 -0.11 -7.80 22.58
N VAL A 154 -0.41 -8.33 23.76
CA VAL A 154 0.07 -7.76 25.03
C VAL A 154 1.59 -7.80 25.10
N LEU A 155 2.22 -8.94 24.78
CA LEU A 155 3.68 -9.07 24.74
C LEU A 155 4.30 -8.13 23.71
N PHE A 156 3.73 -8.04 22.51
CA PHE A 156 4.18 -7.10 21.47
C PHE A 156 4.19 -5.65 21.99
N CYS A 157 3.12 -5.24 22.67
CA CYS A 157 3.03 -3.91 23.28
C CYS A 157 4.05 -3.71 24.41
N LEU A 158 4.18 -4.68 25.31
CA LEU A 158 5.11 -4.61 26.45
C LEU A 158 6.57 -4.55 25.97
N ILE A 159 6.95 -5.39 25.02
CA ILE A 159 8.28 -5.40 24.41
C ILE A 159 8.54 -4.06 23.72
N GLY A 160 7.59 -3.55 22.93
CA GLY A 160 7.74 -2.27 22.23
C GLY A 160 7.94 -1.09 23.20
N ILE A 161 7.18 -1.05 24.29
CA ILE A 161 7.31 -0.01 25.34
C ILE A 161 8.64 -0.16 26.08
N ALA A 162 9.03 -1.37 26.47
CA ALA A 162 10.28 -1.63 27.16
C ALA A 162 11.49 -1.25 26.29
N MET A 163 11.49 -1.64 25.01
CA MET A 163 12.49 -1.22 24.03
C MET A 163 12.53 0.30 23.89
N ALA A 164 11.39 0.97 23.81
CA ALA A 164 11.33 2.43 23.68
C ALA A 164 11.93 3.14 24.91
N GLN A 165 11.67 2.62 26.11
CA GLN A 165 12.27 3.12 27.34
C GLN A 165 13.78 2.91 27.37
N ALA A 166 14.25 1.72 26.98
CA ALA A 166 15.68 1.40 26.91
C ALA A 166 16.42 2.27 25.89
N ILE A 167 15.83 2.51 24.71
CA ILE A 167 16.40 3.41 23.69
C ILE A 167 16.44 4.83 24.24
N LYS A 168 15.34 5.33 24.80
CA LYS A 168 15.23 6.69 25.33
C LYS A 168 16.25 6.99 26.43
N SER A 169 16.55 6.02 27.30
CA SER A 169 17.53 6.20 28.39
C SER A 169 18.99 6.03 27.95
N SER A 170 19.22 5.51 26.75
CA SER A 170 20.56 5.25 26.21
C SER A 170 21.10 6.42 25.38
N LYS A 171 22.44 6.50 25.22
CA LYS A 171 23.10 7.42 24.28
C LYS A 171 22.71 7.15 22.82
N PHE A 172 22.16 5.97 22.52
CA PHE A 172 21.72 5.60 21.19
C PHE A 172 20.55 6.47 20.71
N SER A 173 19.69 6.97 21.61
CA SER A 173 18.62 7.91 21.26
C SER A 173 19.16 9.18 20.58
N ILE A 174 20.25 9.75 21.10
CA ILE A 174 20.90 10.94 20.57
C ILE A 174 21.48 10.66 19.17
N VAL A 175 22.10 9.49 19.00
CA VAL A 175 22.64 9.07 17.69
C VAL A 175 21.53 8.93 16.65
N LEU A 176 20.41 8.32 17.03
CA LEU A 176 19.25 8.19 16.13
C LEU A 176 18.64 9.55 15.80
N GLU A 177 18.47 10.45 16.77
CA GLU A 177 18.01 11.82 16.52
C GLU A 177 18.91 12.52 15.50
N TYR A 178 20.22 12.48 15.70
CA TYR A 178 21.19 13.04 14.78
C TYR A 178 21.08 12.43 13.37
N ILE A 179 20.93 11.11 13.26
CA ILE A 179 20.77 10.43 11.97
C ILE A 179 19.49 10.90 11.26
N PHE A 180 18.36 10.94 11.98
CA PHE A 180 17.07 11.35 11.40
C PHE A 180 17.02 12.82 11.03
N GLU A 181 17.75 13.70 11.72
CA GLU A 181 17.82 15.13 11.39
C GLU A 181 18.73 15.40 10.18
N ASN A 182 19.86 14.69 10.07
CA ASN A 182 20.90 15.01 9.09
C ASN A 182 20.86 14.13 7.83
N TYR A 183 20.32 12.91 7.93
CA TYR A 183 20.30 11.92 6.84
C TYR A 183 18.88 11.52 6.44
N PHE A 184 17.86 12.32 6.81
CA PHE A 184 16.46 12.02 6.54
C PHE A 184 16.18 11.68 5.07
N VAL A 185 16.84 12.39 4.14
CA VAL A 185 16.65 12.19 2.70
C VAL A 185 16.94 10.74 2.32
N TYR A 186 18.03 10.18 2.81
CA TYR A 186 18.39 8.78 2.57
C TYR A 186 17.43 7.81 3.23
N ILE A 187 16.99 8.10 4.47
CA ILE A 187 16.02 7.26 5.19
C ILE A 187 14.69 7.22 4.43
N PHE A 188 14.20 8.37 3.97
CA PHE A 188 12.95 8.53 3.25
C PHE A 188 12.93 7.70 1.96
N TYR A 189 13.95 7.83 1.10
CA TYR A 189 14.01 7.07 -0.14
C TYR A 189 14.32 5.59 0.09
N SER A 190 15.20 5.24 1.04
CA SER A 190 15.50 3.85 1.34
C SER A 190 14.27 3.08 1.80
N LEU A 191 13.43 3.66 2.66
CA LEU A 191 12.18 3.02 3.08
C LEU A 191 11.19 2.86 1.92
N ALA A 192 11.10 3.84 1.01
CA ALA A 192 10.28 3.71 -0.20
C ALA A 192 10.82 2.64 -1.17
N CYS A 193 12.15 2.55 -1.33
CA CYS A 193 12.80 1.52 -2.14
C CYS A 193 12.59 0.13 -1.55
N ILE A 194 12.83 -0.06 -0.25
CA ILE A 194 12.63 -1.36 0.42
C ILE A 194 11.17 -1.77 0.31
N PHE A 195 10.23 -0.85 0.55
CA PHE A 195 8.81 -1.10 0.34
C PHE A 195 8.54 -1.64 -1.07
N ALA A 196 9.03 -0.96 -2.12
CA ALA A 196 8.86 -1.41 -3.50
C ALA A 196 9.51 -2.77 -3.77
N PHE A 197 10.76 -2.98 -3.32
CA PHE A 197 11.48 -4.22 -3.57
C PHE A 197 10.85 -5.43 -2.92
N LEU A 198 10.22 -5.30 -1.75
CA LEU A 198 9.51 -6.43 -1.15
C LEU A 198 8.30 -6.88 -1.99
N HIS A 199 7.74 -6.01 -2.84
CA HIS A 199 6.66 -6.40 -3.75
C HIS A 199 7.13 -7.23 -4.93
N ILE A 200 8.44 -7.41 -5.14
CA ILE A 200 8.96 -8.41 -6.08
C ILE A 200 8.43 -9.79 -5.70
N PHE A 201 8.30 -10.09 -4.40
CA PHE A 201 7.83 -11.38 -3.91
C PHE A 201 6.37 -11.68 -4.21
N ASN A 202 5.61 -10.71 -4.76
CA ASN A 202 4.26 -10.97 -5.27
C ASN A 202 4.30 -11.68 -6.63
N TYR A 203 5.45 -11.71 -7.30
CA TYR A 203 5.62 -12.31 -8.62
C TYR A 203 6.51 -13.55 -8.54
N TYR A 204 6.24 -14.54 -9.39
CA TYR A 204 7.06 -15.74 -9.52
C TYR A 204 7.37 -16.03 -11.00
N ASN A 205 8.16 -17.08 -11.25
CA ASN A 205 8.68 -17.41 -12.59
C ASN A 205 9.42 -16.24 -13.26
N LEU A 206 10.19 -15.48 -12.46
CA LEU A 206 10.89 -14.27 -12.88
C LEU A 206 12.18 -14.51 -13.69
N ASP A 207 12.50 -15.76 -14.04
CA ASP A 207 13.80 -16.16 -14.61
C ASP A 207 14.16 -15.40 -15.90
N ASN A 208 13.16 -14.96 -16.65
CA ASN A 208 13.34 -14.19 -17.89
C ASN A 208 13.10 -12.68 -17.69
N PHE A 209 12.66 -12.24 -16.51
CA PHE A 209 12.17 -10.88 -16.24
C PHE A 209 13.10 -10.04 -15.37
N TRP A 210 14.32 -10.51 -15.06
CA TRP A 210 15.25 -9.81 -14.15
C TRP A 210 15.47 -8.33 -14.49
N LEU A 211 15.59 -7.98 -15.78
CA LEU A 211 15.76 -6.60 -16.22
C LEU A 211 14.50 -5.75 -16.10
N LEU A 212 13.32 -6.37 -16.08
CA LEU A 212 12.02 -5.72 -15.91
C LEU A 212 11.65 -5.56 -14.43
N MET A 213 12.28 -6.27 -13.49
CA MET A 213 11.96 -6.21 -12.06
C MET A 213 11.89 -4.78 -11.48
N PRO A 214 12.84 -3.86 -11.76
CA PRO A 214 12.74 -2.49 -11.27
C PRO A 214 11.54 -1.73 -11.83
N VAL A 215 11.10 -2.07 -13.05
CA VAL A 215 9.92 -1.48 -13.70
C VAL A 215 8.65 -2.09 -13.11
N LEU A 216 8.62 -3.40 -12.86
CA LEU A 216 7.49 -4.12 -12.27
C LEU A 216 7.10 -3.53 -10.91
N VAL A 217 8.09 -3.14 -10.09
CA VAL A 217 7.83 -2.53 -8.78
C VAL A 217 7.84 -1.00 -8.75
N ALA A 218 7.98 -0.35 -9.91
CA ALA A 218 7.94 1.10 -10.02
C ALA A 218 6.62 1.74 -9.53
N PRO A 219 5.42 1.15 -9.79
CA PRO A 219 4.17 1.64 -9.20
C PRO A 219 4.25 1.73 -7.68
N GLN A 220 4.75 0.67 -7.04
CA GLN A 220 4.87 0.52 -5.59
C GLN A 220 5.89 1.51 -5.02
N PHE A 221 6.98 1.77 -5.73
CA PHE A 221 7.92 2.83 -5.36
C PHE A 221 7.24 4.20 -5.34
N VAL A 222 6.51 4.56 -6.41
CA VAL A 222 5.82 5.85 -6.52
C VAL A 222 4.73 6.01 -5.47
N ILE A 223 3.90 4.97 -5.27
CA ILE A 223 2.90 4.94 -4.20
C ILE A 223 3.57 5.07 -2.83
N GLY A 224 4.70 4.38 -2.63
CA GLY A 224 5.47 4.45 -1.40
C GLY A 224 6.02 5.84 -1.09
N LEU A 225 6.41 6.61 -2.10
CA LEU A 225 6.78 8.02 -1.96
C LEU A 225 5.58 8.90 -1.57
N ILE A 226 4.42 8.69 -2.21
CA ILE A 226 3.19 9.43 -1.91
C ILE A 226 2.71 9.14 -0.48
N LEU A 227 2.67 7.86 -0.08
CA LEU A 227 2.34 7.43 1.28
C LEU A 227 3.29 8.05 2.31
N SER A 228 4.59 8.02 2.04
CA SER A 228 5.59 8.63 2.92
C SER A 228 5.40 10.14 3.06
N TYR A 229 5.04 10.85 1.98
CA TYR A 229 4.64 12.25 2.06
C TYR A 229 3.35 12.44 2.87
N ILE A 230 2.33 11.61 2.66
CA ILE A 230 1.06 11.69 3.38
C ILE A 230 1.28 11.46 4.88
N ARG A 231 2.10 10.48 5.26
CA ARG A 231 2.53 10.24 6.63
C ARG A 231 3.13 11.48 7.26
N MET A 232 4.04 12.14 6.55
CA MET A 232 4.75 13.31 7.06
C MET A 232 3.85 14.54 7.10
N ARG A 233 2.94 14.73 6.14
CA ARG A 233 2.10 15.92 6.06
C ARG A 233 0.77 15.81 6.81
N TYR A 234 0.11 14.66 6.77
CA TYR A 234 -1.25 14.47 7.28
C TYR A 234 -1.32 13.53 8.50
N GLY A 235 -0.37 12.60 8.63
CA GLY A 235 -0.28 11.66 9.75
C GLY A 235 -0.45 10.20 9.31
N ILE A 236 -0.17 9.25 10.21
CA ILE A 236 -0.17 7.81 9.89
C ILE A 236 -1.57 7.30 9.51
N THR A 237 -2.63 7.77 10.18
CA THR A 237 -4.02 7.37 9.87
C THR A 237 -4.42 7.69 8.43
N TRP A 238 -3.97 8.82 7.89
CA TRP A 238 -4.25 9.21 6.50
C TRP A 238 -3.44 8.40 5.50
N SER A 239 -2.24 7.96 5.89
CA SER A 239 -1.40 7.04 5.11
C SER A 239 -2.06 5.66 5.01
N ILE A 240 -2.52 5.11 6.15
CA ILE A 240 -3.28 3.86 6.20
C ILE A 240 -4.56 3.97 5.38
N PHE A 241 -5.34 5.05 5.56
CA PHE A 241 -6.58 5.25 4.80
C PHE A 241 -6.32 5.27 3.30
N TYR A 242 -5.30 6.00 2.84
CA TYR A 242 -4.90 5.99 1.44
C TYR A 242 -4.57 4.58 0.97
N HIS A 243 -3.79 3.83 1.75
CA HIS A 243 -3.28 2.52 1.35
C HIS A 243 -4.41 1.48 1.27
N ILE A 244 -5.28 1.43 2.27
CA ILE A 244 -6.49 0.58 2.26
C ILE A 244 -7.37 0.93 1.05
N LEU A 245 -7.58 2.22 0.77
CA LEU A 245 -8.37 2.66 -0.37
C LEU A 245 -7.72 2.26 -1.71
N HIS A 246 -6.39 2.30 -1.78
CA HIS A 246 -5.62 1.91 -2.95
C HIS A 246 -5.72 0.39 -3.22
N ASN A 247 -5.43 -0.44 -2.22
CA ASN A 247 -5.49 -1.90 -2.38
C ASN A 247 -6.90 -2.41 -2.62
N SER A 248 -7.89 -1.89 -1.88
CA SER A 248 -9.28 -2.32 -2.05
C SER A 248 -9.77 -2.07 -3.47
N LEU A 249 -9.51 -0.89 -4.04
CA LEU A 249 -10.05 -0.53 -5.35
C LEU A 249 -9.34 -1.24 -6.52
N ILE A 250 -8.03 -1.49 -6.42
CA ILE A 250 -7.31 -2.27 -7.45
C ILE A 250 -7.77 -3.72 -7.47
N SER A 251 -8.17 -4.26 -6.33
CA SER A 251 -8.53 -5.68 -6.19
C SER A 251 -9.98 -6.00 -6.52
N ILE A 252 -10.85 -4.98 -6.72
CA ILE A 252 -12.28 -5.20 -6.97
C ILE A 252 -12.56 -6.01 -8.24
N PRO A 253 -11.91 -5.77 -9.39
CA PRO A 253 -12.14 -6.61 -10.58
C PRO A 253 -11.90 -8.09 -10.28
N VAL A 254 -10.79 -8.41 -9.62
CA VAL A 254 -10.44 -9.79 -9.25
C VAL A 254 -11.49 -10.39 -8.31
N LEU A 255 -11.97 -9.61 -7.33
CA LEU A 255 -13.05 -10.06 -6.43
C LEU A 255 -14.39 -10.29 -7.14
N VAL A 256 -14.69 -9.51 -8.17
CA VAL A 256 -15.92 -9.70 -8.96
C VAL A 256 -15.82 -11.01 -9.73
N PHE A 257 -14.68 -11.30 -10.35
CA PHE A 257 -14.44 -12.55 -11.07
C PHE A 257 -14.41 -13.76 -10.12
N SER A 258 -13.73 -13.65 -8.98
CA SER A 258 -13.67 -14.73 -7.99
C SER A 258 -15.02 -15.05 -7.34
N ALA A 259 -16.02 -14.17 -7.49
CA ALA A 259 -17.37 -14.37 -6.98
C ALA A 259 -18.32 -15.02 -8.00
N ILE A 260 -17.88 -15.21 -9.24
CA ILE A 260 -18.65 -15.90 -10.29
C ILE A 260 -18.65 -17.40 -10.04
N SER A 261 -19.80 -18.05 -10.23
CA SER A 261 -19.92 -19.50 -10.06
C SER A 261 -19.09 -20.28 -11.10
N GLU A 262 -18.78 -21.55 -10.80
CA GLU A 262 -18.08 -22.45 -11.73
C GLU A 262 -18.81 -22.55 -13.08
N GLN A 263 -20.15 -22.64 -13.05
CA GLN A 263 -20.98 -22.62 -14.26
C GLN A 263 -20.83 -21.30 -15.03
N GLY A 264 -20.78 -20.17 -14.33
CA GLY A 264 -20.57 -18.85 -14.94
C GLY A 264 -19.20 -18.75 -15.62
N ASN A 265 -18.15 -19.26 -14.97
CA ASN A 265 -16.80 -19.31 -15.53
C ASN A 265 -16.75 -20.23 -16.77
N GLU A 266 -17.37 -21.41 -16.73
CA GLU A 266 -17.45 -22.29 -17.90
C GLU A 266 -18.13 -21.62 -19.11
N ILE A 267 -19.19 -20.83 -18.87
CA ILE A 267 -19.87 -20.08 -19.93
C ILE A 267 -18.95 -18.98 -20.47
N MET A 268 -18.24 -18.26 -19.62
CA MET A 268 -17.31 -17.21 -20.02
C MET A 268 -16.14 -17.75 -20.84
N ASP A 269 -15.55 -18.88 -20.43
CA ASP A 269 -14.38 -19.47 -21.08
C ASP A 269 -14.69 -20.10 -22.44
N ASN A 270 -15.91 -20.62 -22.61
CA ASN A 270 -16.30 -21.34 -23.83
C ASN A 270 -17.11 -20.49 -24.84
N SER A 271 -17.41 -19.22 -24.53
CA SER A 271 -18.23 -18.37 -25.40
C SER A 271 -17.39 -17.42 -26.26
N GLU A 272 -17.43 -17.63 -27.59
CA GLU A 272 -16.77 -16.72 -28.54
C GLU A 272 -17.40 -15.31 -28.57
N ASN A 273 -18.70 -15.21 -28.24
CA ASN A 273 -19.44 -13.95 -28.19
C ASN A 273 -20.23 -13.84 -26.88
N PHE A 274 -19.51 -13.82 -25.76
CA PHE A 274 -20.07 -13.72 -24.42
C PHE A 274 -21.07 -12.54 -24.28
N GLN A 275 -22.29 -12.83 -23.82
CA GLN A 275 -23.20 -11.82 -23.30
C GLN A 275 -23.48 -12.07 -21.83
N ILE A 276 -23.59 -11.00 -21.03
CA ILE A 276 -23.91 -11.11 -19.59
C ILE A 276 -25.25 -11.81 -19.36
N SER A 277 -26.18 -11.75 -20.33
CA SER A 277 -27.45 -12.48 -20.28
C SER A 277 -27.32 -14.00 -20.31
N ASP A 278 -26.17 -14.52 -20.73
CA ASP A 278 -25.92 -15.95 -20.84
C ASP A 278 -25.56 -16.56 -19.48
N LEU A 279 -25.18 -15.73 -18.50
CA LEU A 279 -24.82 -16.16 -17.17
C LEU A 279 -26.04 -16.53 -16.30
N PRO A 280 -25.84 -17.40 -15.28
CA PRO A 280 -26.79 -17.53 -14.19
C PRO A 280 -27.20 -16.16 -13.63
N THR A 281 -28.46 -16.04 -13.20
CA THR A 281 -29.04 -14.74 -12.82
C THR A 281 -28.22 -14.02 -11.74
N ASP A 282 -27.67 -14.76 -10.77
CA ASP A 282 -26.88 -14.16 -9.69
C ASP A 282 -25.48 -13.75 -10.15
N ASP A 283 -24.82 -14.52 -11.01
CA ASP A 283 -23.52 -14.17 -11.62
C ASP A 283 -23.65 -12.94 -12.53
N ALA A 284 -24.71 -12.89 -13.35
CA ALA A 284 -25.02 -11.73 -14.17
C ALA A 284 -25.19 -10.47 -13.31
N ARG A 285 -25.87 -10.57 -12.16
CA ARG A 285 -26.01 -9.45 -11.21
C ARG A 285 -24.67 -9.04 -10.61
N ILE A 286 -23.83 -10.00 -10.21
CA ILE A 286 -22.49 -9.72 -9.66
C ILE A 286 -21.65 -8.96 -10.69
N MET A 287 -21.57 -9.43 -11.93
CA MET A 287 -20.85 -8.74 -13.00
C MET A 287 -21.42 -7.35 -13.29
N MET A 288 -22.75 -7.20 -13.36
CA MET A 288 -23.38 -5.90 -13.60
C MET A 288 -23.06 -4.90 -12.49
N TRP A 289 -23.25 -5.28 -11.22
CA TRP A 289 -22.97 -4.40 -10.08
C TRP A 289 -21.49 -4.08 -9.96
N GLY A 290 -20.61 -5.06 -10.16
CA GLY A 290 -19.17 -4.86 -10.23
C GLY A 290 -18.77 -3.87 -11.32
N THR A 291 -19.37 -3.98 -12.51
CA THR A 291 -19.14 -3.05 -13.62
C THR A 291 -19.60 -1.63 -13.30
N TYR A 292 -20.82 -1.47 -12.78
CA TYR A 292 -21.33 -0.15 -12.40
C TYR A 292 -20.50 0.51 -11.31
N PHE A 293 -20.07 -0.27 -10.31
CA PHE A 293 -19.19 0.21 -9.26
C PHE A 293 -17.84 0.65 -9.82
N SER A 294 -17.22 -0.15 -10.68
CA SER A 294 -15.96 0.19 -11.36
C SER A 294 -16.07 1.47 -12.19
N ILE A 295 -17.15 1.64 -12.95
CA ILE A 295 -17.42 2.87 -13.71
C ILE A 295 -17.55 4.08 -12.78
N PHE A 296 -18.31 3.94 -11.69
CA PHE A 296 -18.47 5.00 -10.70
C PHE A 296 -17.12 5.42 -10.08
N VAL A 297 -16.31 4.46 -9.66
CA VAL A 297 -14.96 4.72 -9.12
C VAL A 297 -14.06 5.37 -10.16
N PHE A 298 -14.09 4.90 -11.40
CA PHE A 298 -13.33 5.50 -12.50
C PHE A 298 -13.69 6.97 -12.71
N ILE A 299 -14.98 7.31 -12.70
CA ILE A 299 -15.45 8.70 -12.77
C ILE A 299 -14.92 9.51 -11.59
N LEU A 300 -14.97 8.98 -10.36
CA LEU A 300 -14.44 9.65 -9.17
C LEU A 300 -12.94 9.93 -9.29
N ILE A 301 -12.16 8.97 -9.78
CA ILE A 301 -10.71 9.13 -10.01
C ILE A 301 -10.47 10.27 -11.00
N ILE A 302 -11.17 10.27 -12.14
CA ILE A 302 -11.04 11.31 -13.16
C ILE A 302 -11.38 12.69 -12.59
N LEU A 303 -12.52 12.82 -11.89
CA LEU A 303 -12.94 14.10 -11.33
C LEU A 303 -11.97 14.61 -10.27
N SER A 304 -11.47 13.72 -9.39
CA SER A 304 -10.47 14.04 -8.38
C SER A 304 -9.15 14.48 -9.01
N PHE A 305 -8.69 13.76 -10.04
CA PHE A 305 -7.46 14.07 -10.77
C PHE A 305 -7.57 15.40 -11.53
N ILE A 306 -8.67 15.65 -12.23
CA ILE A 306 -8.94 16.93 -12.89
C ILE A 306 -8.94 18.07 -11.87
N SER A 307 -9.55 17.86 -10.71
CA SER A 307 -9.55 18.83 -9.61
C SER A 307 -8.12 19.15 -9.14
N LEU A 308 -7.27 18.13 -8.97
CA LEU A 308 -5.85 18.30 -8.62
C LEU A 308 -5.09 19.11 -9.69
N ILE A 309 -5.30 18.82 -10.97
CA ILE A 309 -4.64 19.54 -12.07
C ILE A 309 -5.13 21.00 -12.15
N ARG A 310 -6.42 21.25 -11.93
CA ARG A 310 -6.98 22.61 -11.88
C ARG A 310 -6.39 23.42 -10.74
N ASP A 311 -6.26 22.82 -9.54
CA ASP A 311 -5.57 23.44 -8.39
C ASP A 311 -4.13 23.86 -8.75
N HIS A 312 -3.38 22.96 -9.39
CA HIS A 312 -2.02 23.25 -9.83
C HIS A 312 -1.93 24.40 -10.85
N LYS A 313 -2.81 24.42 -11.85
CA LYS A 313 -2.84 25.50 -12.85
C LYS A 313 -3.16 26.85 -12.23
N LYS A 314 -4.13 26.91 -11.31
CA LYS A 314 -4.57 28.14 -10.63
C LYS A 314 -3.43 28.79 -9.83
N HIS A 315 -2.62 27.99 -9.15
CA HIS A 315 -1.48 28.51 -8.38
C HIS A 315 -0.32 28.97 -9.27
N LYS A 316 -0.03 28.27 -10.39
CA LYS A 316 0.98 28.72 -11.36
C LYS A 316 0.66 30.09 -12.00
N THR A 317 -0.62 30.42 -12.16
CA THR A 317 -1.03 31.74 -12.66
C THR A 317 -0.89 32.84 -11.63
N LEU A 318 -1.02 32.52 -10.33
CA LEU A 318 -0.85 33.51 -9.25
C LEU A 318 0.62 33.86 -9.02
N ASP A 319 1.55 32.93 -9.24
CA ASP A 319 3.00 33.21 -9.15
C ASP A 319 3.54 34.10 -10.28
N LYS A 320 2.71 34.42 -11.30
CA LYS A 320 3.07 35.24 -12.47
C LYS A 320 2.55 36.68 -12.43
N ILE A 321 1.78 37.04 -11.40
CA ILE A 321 1.20 38.39 -11.19
C ILE A 321 1.93 39.05 -10.03
#